data_AF-A0A7C1S8N8-F1
#
_entry.id   AF-A0A7C1S8N8-F1
#
_cell.length_a   1.000
_cell.length_b   1.000
_cell.length_c   1.000
_cell.angle_alpha   90.00
_cell.angle_beta   90.00
_cell.angle_gamma   90.00
#
_symmetry.space_group_name_H-M   'P 1'
#
loop_
_entity.id
_entity.type
_entity.pdbx_description
1 polymer ?
#
loop_
_entity_poly.entity_id
_entity_poly.type
_entity_poly.pdbx_seq_one_letter_code
_entity_poly.pdbx_strand_id
1 'polypeptide(L)'
;MVVSKYNLPTNATENITGLFSLGQYVQEVSNDWFMIVLQLVLFAIILISLKEYETPKALAFAAYVNMIISVIFRTLGFISNNWMYLSIVIVAAATVWLYLDNAQRF
;
A
#
# COMPACT_ATOMS: atom_id res chain seq x y z
N MET A 1 31.50 -16.77 15.57
CA MET A 1 31.47 -15.50 16.34
C MET A 1 30.49 -14.59 15.63
N VAL A 2 29.30 -14.39 16.22
CA VAL A 2 28.22 -13.58 15.64
C VAL A 2 28.60 -12.12 15.86
N VAL A 3 28.96 -11.41 14.79
CA VAL A 3 29.08 -9.96 14.84
C VAL A 3 27.70 -9.39 14.54
N SER A 4 26.93 -9.20 15.60
CA SER A 4 25.75 -8.33 15.62
C SER A 4 26.21 -6.91 15.29
N LYS A 5 26.23 -6.57 14.00
CA LYS A 5 26.28 -5.17 13.58
C LYS A 5 24.84 -4.68 13.45
N TYR A 6 24.29 -4.18 14.54
CA TYR A 6 23.38 -3.04 14.41
C TYR A 6 24.21 -1.94 13.74
N ASN A 7 24.18 -1.90 12.41
CA ASN A 7 24.71 -0.77 11.66
C ASN A 7 23.80 0.41 12.04
N LEU A 8 24.30 1.29 12.91
CA LEU A 8 23.70 2.59 13.13
C LEU A 8 23.60 3.29 11.75
N PRO A 9 22.43 3.81 11.34
CA PRO A 9 22.33 4.53 10.08
C PRO A 9 23.17 5.80 10.15
N THR A 10 24.27 5.82 9.39
CA THR A 10 25.23 6.92 9.31
C THR A 10 24.72 8.12 8.50
N ASN A 11 23.49 8.10 7.97
CA ASN A 11 23.04 9.08 6.97
C ASN A 11 21.78 9.87 7.36
N ALA A 12 21.29 9.80 8.60
CA ALA A 12 20.05 10.49 9.00
C ALA A 12 20.18 12.04 9.06
N THR A 13 21.39 12.59 8.96
CA THR A 13 21.66 14.04 9.09
C THR A 13 22.22 14.69 7.83
N GLU A 14 22.57 13.91 6.80
CA GLU A 14 23.09 14.46 5.54
C GLU A 14 21.95 14.69 4.56
N ASN A 15 21.40 15.91 4.58
CA ASN A 15 20.58 16.49 3.52
C ASN A 15 19.41 15.61 3.03
N ILE A 16 18.36 15.55 3.86
CA ILE A 16 17.01 15.26 3.38
C ILE A 16 16.60 16.35 2.37
N THR A 17 16.91 16.17 1.09
CA THR A 17 16.75 17.18 0.04
C THR A 17 15.67 16.82 -0.98
N GLY A 18 15.04 15.64 -0.86
CA GLY A 18 13.96 15.20 -1.75
C GLY A 18 12.83 14.42 -1.05
N LEU A 19 11.65 14.39 -1.69
CA LEU A 19 10.47 13.65 -1.21
C LEU A 19 10.74 12.14 -1.04
N PHE A 20 11.60 11.58 -1.89
CA PHE A 20 11.99 10.16 -1.82
C PHE A 20 12.84 9.85 -0.58
N SER A 21 13.86 10.67 -0.28
CA SER A 21 14.70 10.50 0.92
C SER A 21 13.90 10.73 2.21
N LEU A 22 12.91 11.63 2.19
CA LEU A 22 11.94 11.79 3.26
C LEU A 22 11.15 10.50 3.50
N GLY A 23 10.65 9.89 2.43
CA GLY A 23 9.91 8.63 2.52
C GLY A 23 10.73 7.50 3.12
N GLN A 24 12.01 7.37 2.72
CA GLN A 24 12.91 6.35 3.26
C GLN A 24 13.25 6.60 4.73
N TYR A 25 13.51 7.85 5.10
CA TYR A 25 13.76 8.22 6.50
C TYR A 25 12.55 7.92 7.40
N VAL A 26 11.34 8.32 6.98
CA VAL A 26 10.13 8.06 7.75
C VAL A 26 9.87 6.55 7.87
N GLN A 27 10.14 5.80 6.81
CA GLN A 27 10.01 4.34 6.81
C GLN A 27 10.98 3.68 7.81
N GLU A 28 12.23 4.14 7.86
CA GLU A 28 13.25 3.66 8.80
C GLU A 28 12.90 4.01 10.25
N VAL A 29 12.55 5.27 10.53
CA VAL A 29 12.15 5.73 11.88
C VAL A 29 10.90 5.00 12.37
N SER A 30 9.99 4.64 11.46
CA SER A 30 8.75 3.96 11.77
C SER A 30 8.86 2.44 11.71
N ASN A 31 10.03 1.79 11.68
CA ASN A 31 10.12 0.32 11.61
C ASN A 31 9.19 -0.29 10.54
N ASP A 32 9.16 0.32 9.36
CA ASP A 32 8.40 -0.05 8.19
C ASP A 32 6.86 0.09 8.22
N TRP A 33 6.22 0.50 9.33
CA TRP A 33 4.75 0.51 9.41
C TRP A 33 4.08 1.76 8.83
N PHE A 34 4.78 2.88 8.72
CA PHE A 34 4.16 4.15 8.31
C PHE A 34 3.59 4.11 6.90
N MET A 35 4.37 3.65 5.91
CA MET A 35 3.92 3.61 4.51
C MET A 35 2.77 2.63 4.29
N ILE A 36 2.72 1.56 5.09
CA ILE A 36 1.61 0.60 5.09
C ILE A 36 0.33 1.29 5.58
N VAL A 37 0.40 2.00 6.71
CA VAL A 37 -0.76 2.72 7.25
C VAL A 37 -1.21 3.82 6.30
N LEU A 38 -0.28 4.56 5.70
CA LEU A 38 -0.59 5.56 4.68
C LEU A 38 -1.33 4.93 3.50
N GLN A 39 -0.88 3.77 3.02
CA GLN A 39 -1.55 3.03 1.94
C GLN A 39 -2.98 2.63 2.33
N LEU A 40 -3.20 2.13 3.55
CA LEU A 40 -4.54 1.76 4.05
C LEU A 40 -5.46 2.98 4.17
N VAL A 41 -4.94 4.12 4.61
CA VAL A 41 -5.69 5.38 4.67
C VAL A 41 -6.08 5.84 3.27
N LEU A 42 -5.17 5.79 2.30
CA LEU A 42 -5.47 6.12 0.91
C LEU A 42 -6.56 5.21 0.33
N PHE A 43 -6.49 3.90 0.60
CA PHE A 43 -7.53 2.97 0.20
C PHE A 43 -8.90 3.34 0.80
N ALA A 44 -8.96 3.66 2.09
CA ALA A 44 -10.20 4.08 2.74
C ALA A 44 -10.76 5.38 2.16
N ILE A 45 -9.90 6.37 1.87
CA ILE A 45 -10.30 7.64 1.23
C ILE A 45 -10.90 7.38 -0.15
N ILE A 46 -10.25 6.55 -0.97
CA ILE A 46 -10.75 6.20 -2.31
C ILE A 46 -12.11 5.51 -2.20
N LEU A 47 -12.26 4.57 -1.28
CA LEU A 47 -13.52 3.85 -1.07
C LEU A 47 -14.65 4.80 -0.64
N ILE A 48 -14.38 5.71 0.32
CA ILE A 48 -15.35 6.71 0.77
C ILE A 48 -15.69 7.71 -0.36
N SER A 49 -14.70 8.07 -1.18
CA SER A 49 -14.89 8.94 -2.34
C SER A 49 -15.81 8.33 -3.40
N LEU A 50 -15.97 7.00 -3.41
CA LEU A 50 -16.79 6.26 -4.37
C LEU A 50 -18.12 5.79 -3.78
N LYS A 51 -18.55 6.36 -2.64
CA LYS A 51 -19.81 6.04 -1.96
C LYS A 51 -21.07 6.20 -2.82
N GLU A 52 -20.99 6.94 -3.93
CA GLU A 52 -22.09 7.15 -4.87
C GLU A 52 -22.34 5.92 -5.77
N TYR A 53 -21.34 5.04 -5.91
CA TYR A 53 -21.43 3.81 -6.67
C TYR A 53 -21.89 2.65 -5.78
N GLU A 54 -22.42 1.61 -6.41
CA GLU A 54 -22.74 0.37 -5.71
C GLU A 54 -21.48 -0.23 -5.06
N THR A 55 -21.64 -0.74 -3.84
CA THR A 55 -20.56 -1.25 -2.99
C THR A 55 -19.57 -2.19 -3.72
N PRO A 56 -20.02 -3.17 -4.55
CA PRO A 56 -19.08 -4.07 -5.24
C PRO A 56 -18.21 -3.35 -6.28
N LYS A 57 -18.79 -2.37 -6.99
CA LYS A 57 -18.08 -1.57 -8.00
C LYS A 57 -17.09 -0.61 -7.34
N ALA A 58 -17.52 0.07 -6.28
CA ALA A 58 -16.67 0.97 -5.50
C ALA A 58 -15.47 0.22 -4.89
N LEU A 59 -15.70 -0.97 -4.32
CA LEU A 59 -14.65 -1.80 -3.72
C LEU A 59 -13.65 -2.30 -4.77
N ALA A 60 -14.13 -2.80 -5.92
CA ALA A 60 -13.27 -3.30 -6.99
C ALA A 60 -12.36 -2.20 -7.55
N PHE A 61 -12.91 -1.00 -7.77
CA PHE A 61 -12.12 0.13 -8.22
C PHE A 61 -11.10 0.58 -7.16
N ALA A 62 -11.53 0.73 -5.90
CA ALA A 62 -10.62 1.11 -4.82
C ALA A 62 -9.49 0.09 -4.63
N ALA A 63 -9.79 -1.20 -4.73
CA ALA A 63 -8.80 -2.27 -4.65
C ALA A 63 -7.80 -2.18 -5.81
N TYR A 64 -8.27 -1.94 -7.02
CA TYR A 64 -7.41 -1.79 -8.20
C TYR A 64 -6.44 -0.61 -8.08
N VAL A 65 -6.94 0.56 -7.65
CA VAL A 65 -6.09 1.73 -7.41
C VAL A 65 -5.08 1.45 -6.28
N ASN A 66 -5.51 0.78 -5.21
CA ASN A 66 -4.62 0.37 -4.13
C ASN A 66 -3.50 -0.57 -4.60
N MET A 67 -3.77 -1.48 -5.54
CA MET A 67 -2.74 -2.33 -6.14
C MET A 67 -1.69 -1.51 -6.91
N ILE A 68 -2.11 -0.52 -7.70
CA ILE A 68 -1.19 0.37 -8.41
C ILE A 68 -0.28 1.10 -7.42
N ILE A 69 -0.86 1.67 -6.36
CA ILE A 69 -0.09 2.34 -5.30
C ILE A 69 0.90 1.37 -4.64
N SER A 70 0.45 0.15 -4.34
CA SER A 70 1.30 -0.89 -3.76
C SER A 70 2.50 -1.22 -4.64
N VAL A 71 2.30 -1.35 -5.97
CA VAL A 71 3.40 -1.60 -6.92
C VAL A 71 4.40 -0.44 -6.94
N ILE A 72 3.91 0.81 -6.91
CA ILE A 72 4.78 2.00 -6.83
C ILE A 72 5.58 1.96 -5.53
N PHE A 73 4.92 1.78 -4.38
CA PHE A 73 5.58 1.71 -3.08
C PHE A 73 6.59 0.58 -3.00
N ARG A 74 6.30 -0.56 -3.63
CA ARG A 74 7.22 -1.69 -3.69
C ARG A 74 8.46 -1.39 -4.53
N THR A 75 8.28 -0.72 -5.67
CA THR A 75 9.36 -0.31 -6.57
C THR A 75 10.29 0.70 -5.89
N LEU A 76 9.72 1.56 -5.03
CA LEU A 76 10.44 2.54 -4.23
C LEU A 76 11.09 1.94 -2.95
N GLY A 77 10.82 0.67 -2.65
CA GLY A 77 11.36 -0.02 -1.47
C GLY A 77 10.64 0.31 -0.16
N PHE A 78 9.43 0.89 -0.21
CA PHE A 78 8.65 1.29 0.97
C PHE A 78 7.76 0.19 1.55
N ILE A 79 7.53 -0.91 0.83
CA ILE A 79 6.73 -2.03 1.34
C ILE A 79 7.38 -3.36 0.98
N SER A 80 7.14 -4.38 1.80
CA SER A 80 7.62 -5.74 1.57
C SER A 80 6.81 -6.46 0.48
N ASN A 81 7.40 -7.52 -0.10
CA ASN A 81 6.70 -8.39 -1.05
C ASN A 81 5.40 -8.96 -0.46
N ASN A 82 5.39 -9.27 0.84
CA ASN A 82 4.21 -9.82 1.52
C ASN A 82 3.03 -8.85 1.48
N TRP A 83 3.28 -7.56 1.65
CA TRP A 83 2.22 -6.54 1.56
C TRP A 83 1.71 -6.32 0.15
N MET A 84 2.59 -6.42 -0.84
CA MET A 84 2.18 -6.41 -2.24
C MET A 84 1.26 -7.60 -2.55
N TYR A 85 1.59 -8.80 -2.05
CA TYR A 85 0.73 -9.98 -2.22
C TYR A 85 -0.65 -9.81 -1.57
N LEU A 86 -0.72 -9.21 -0.38
CA LEU A 86 -2.02 -8.89 0.25
C LEU A 86 -2.85 -7.94 -0.62
N SER A 87 -2.23 -6.93 -1.24
CA SER A 87 -2.94 -6.02 -2.14
C SER A 87 -3.50 -6.73 -3.38
N ILE A 88 -2.78 -7.73 -3.91
CA ILE A 88 -3.25 -8.57 -5.02
C ILE A 88 -4.45 -9.43 -4.58
N VAL A 89 -4.40 -10.03 -3.40
CA VAL A 89 -5.51 -10.83 -2.85
C VAL A 89 -6.77 -9.98 -2.67
N ILE A 90 -6.63 -8.74 -2.19
CA ILE A 90 -7.76 -7.81 -2.04
C ILE A 90 -8.40 -7.51 -3.40
N VAL A 91 -7.61 -7.27 -4.45
CA VAL A 91 -8.13 -7.07 -5.83
C VAL A 91 -8.86 -8.31 -6.33
N ALA A 92 -8.28 -9.49 -6.15
CA ALA A 92 -8.90 -10.73 -6.58
C ALA A 92 -10.25 -10.95 -5.90
N ALA A 93 -10.31 -10.77 -4.58
CA ALA A 93 -11.56 -10.88 -3.81
C ALA A 93 -12.62 -9.86 -4.26
N ALA A 94 -12.24 -8.59 -4.46
CA ALA A 94 -13.15 -7.55 -4.91
C ALA A 94 -13.66 -7.81 -6.34
N THR A 95 -12.81 -8.33 -7.22
CA THR A 95 -13.17 -8.68 -8.60
C THR A 95 -14.10 -9.88 -8.65
N VAL A 96 -13.85 -10.92 -7.85
CA VAL A 96 -14.73 -12.08 -7.73
C VAL A 96 -16.10 -11.67 -7.22
N TRP A 97 -16.16 -10.79 -6.21
CA TRP A 97 -17.43 -10.28 -5.72
C TRP A 97 -18.17 -9.48 -6.79
N LEU A 98 -17.48 -8.56 -7.49
CA LEU A 98 -18.07 -7.81 -8.59
C LEU A 98 -18.67 -8.74 -9.67
N TYR A 99 -17.96 -9.83 -10.00
CA TYR A 99 -18.45 -10.83 -10.95
C TYR A 99 -19.73 -11.53 -10.46
N LEU A 100 -19.76 -11.95 -9.18
CA LEU A 100 -20.92 -12.61 -8.59
C LEU A 100 -22.14 -11.67 -8.51
N ASP A 101 -21.93 -10.40 -8.15
CA ASP A 101 -23.02 -9.41 -8.09
C ASP A 101 -23.62 -9.16 -9.48
N ASN A 102 -22.76 -9.06 -10.51
CA ASN A 102 -23.24 -8.93 -11.88
C ASN A 102 -23.96 -10.19 -12.39
N ALA A 103 -23.53 -11.39 -11.98
CA ALA A 103 -24.14 -12.65 -12.38
C ALA A 103 -25.53 -12.87 -11.77
N GLN A 104 -25.82 -12.32 -10.59
CA GLN A 104 -27.12 -12.41 -9.92
C GLN A 104 -28.18 -11.46 -10.48
N ARG A 105 -27.80 -10.52 -11.36
CA ARG A 105 -28.69 -9.53 -11.99
C ARG A 105 -29.28 -9.99 -13.32
N PHE A 106 -28.95 -11.20 -13.77
CA PHE A 106 -29.55 -11.87 -14.93
C PHE A 106 -30.56 -12.92 -14.48
#